data_AF-A0A5D4NNM0-F1
#
_entry.id   AF-A0A5D4NNM0-F1
#
_cell.length_a   1.000
_cell.length_b   1.000
_cell.length_c   1.000
_cell.angle_alpha   90.00
_cell.angle_beta   90.00
_cell.angle_gamma   90.00
#
_symmetry.space_group_name_H-M   'P 1'
#
loop_
_entity.id
_entity.type
_entity.pdbx_description
1 polymer ?
#
loop_
_entity_poly.entity_id
_entity_poly.type
_entity_poly.pdbx_seq_one_letter_code
_entity_poly.pdbx_strand_id
1 'polypeptide(L)'
;MKYSFLFVLLLGNIVFLSSCSLQNDGTAAGLNIEKGILFYSDENNISEEDSYYEALIELKDTYPSQFENYVIVAKNKDHASAFTFLNDTYPALLVVEDNEVICKVVGNIPKKEILTPISNTLENWK
;
A
#
# COMPACT_ATOMS: atom_id res chain seq x y z
N MET A 1 16.03 46.71 -24.57
CA MET A 1 14.77 46.21 -23.97
C MET A 1 14.27 44.97 -24.72
N LYS A 2 14.96 43.82 -24.64
CA LYS A 2 14.51 42.58 -25.33
C LYS A 2 14.62 41.31 -24.49
N TYR A 3 15.36 41.32 -23.39
CA TYR A 3 15.53 40.15 -22.53
C TYR A 3 14.69 40.19 -21.24
N SER A 4 14.02 41.32 -20.96
CA SER A 4 13.23 41.48 -19.73
C SER A 4 11.95 40.64 -19.70
N PHE A 5 11.42 40.25 -20.87
CA PHE A 5 10.19 39.44 -20.96
C PHE A 5 10.48 37.93 -20.96
N LEU A 6 11.73 37.54 -21.27
CA LEU A 6 12.15 36.14 -21.33
C LEU A 6 12.42 35.54 -19.94
N PHE A 7 12.69 36.39 -18.94
CA PHE A 7 13.01 35.92 -17.58
C PHE A 7 11.76 35.51 -16.78
N VAL A 8 10.60 36.08 -17.09
CA VAL A 8 9.35 35.83 -16.35
C VAL A 8 8.74 34.46 -16.73
N LEU A 9 9.04 33.94 -17.92
CA LEU A 9 8.49 32.66 -18.39
C LEU A 9 9.26 31.43 -17.85
N LEU A 10 10.47 31.63 -17.30
CA LEU A 10 11.33 30.54 -16.79
C LEU A 10 11.01 30.13 -15.34
N LEU A 11 10.25 30.93 -14.59
CA LEU A 11 9.93 30.68 -13.18
C LEU A 11 8.63 29.87 -12.96
N GLY A 12 7.93 29.48 -14.03
CA GLY A 12 6.60 28.85 -13.96
C GLY A 12 6.55 27.33 -13.80
N ASN A 13 7.69 26.62 -13.75
CA ASN A 13 7.70 25.15 -13.84
C ASN A 13 8.16 24.40 -12.57
N ILE A 14 8.29 25.07 -11.42
CA ILE A 14 8.84 24.42 -10.21
C ILE A 14 7.75 23.72 -9.37
N VAL A 15 6.45 23.86 -9.68
CA VAL A 15 5.37 23.38 -8.80
C VAL A 15 4.75 22.02 -9.21
N PHE A 16 5.36 21.26 -10.13
CA PHE A 16 4.81 19.96 -10.57
C PHE A 16 5.66 18.73 -10.22
N LEU A 17 6.58 18.83 -9.26
CA LEU A 17 7.26 17.65 -8.72
C LEU A 17 6.84 17.39 -7.27
N SER A 18 5.55 17.14 -7.07
CA SER A 18 5.13 16.25 -5.98
C SER A 18 5.63 14.86 -6.36
N SER A 19 6.91 14.58 -6.10
CA SER A 19 7.42 13.22 -6.10
C SER A 19 6.65 12.50 -5.00
N CYS A 20 5.73 11.62 -5.39
CA CYS A 20 5.46 10.46 -4.56
C CYS A 20 6.83 9.78 -4.39
N SER A 21 7.46 9.96 -3.24
CA SER A 21 8.49 9.03 -2.82
C SER A 21 7.77 7.71 -2.61
N LEU A 22 7.79 6.84 -3.61
CA LEU A 22 7.70 5.42 -3.34
C LEU A 22 8.94 5.11 -2.50
N GLN A 23 8.79 5.28 -1.19
CA GLN A 23 9.75 4.79 -0.23
C GLN A 23 9.63 3.28 -0.35
N ASN A 24 10.64 2.65 -0.98
CA ASN A 24 10.73 1.20 -1.11
C ASN A 24 10.94 0.63 0.31
N ASP A 25 9.86 0.57 1.06
CA ASP A 25 9.81 0.08 2.42
C ASP A 25 9.45 -1.39 2.37
N GLY A 26 10.50 -2.21 2.44
CA GLY A 26 10.39 -3.62 2.74
C GLY A 26 10.16 -4.47 1.49
N THR A 27 11.21 -5.16 1.07
CA THR A 27 11.00 -6.55 0.65
C THR A 27 10.15 -7.23 1.72
N ALA A 28 9.08 -7.92 1.33
CA ALA A 28 8.35 -8.85 2.20
C ALA A 28 9.28 -10.05 2.48
N ALA A 29 10.37 -9.78 3.19
CA ALA A 29 11.55 -10.61 3.31
C ALA A 29 11.20 -11.80 4.20
N GLY A 30 10.74 -12.88 3.55
CA GLY A 30 10.51 -14.16 4.20
C GLY A 30 9.30 -14.94 3.69
N LEU A 31 8.36 -14.30 2.98
CA LEU A 31 7.12 -14.98 2.56
C LEU A 31 7.18 -15.58 1.14
N ASN A 32 8.22 -15.29 0.37
CA ASN A 32 8.41 -15.75 -1.02
C ASN A 32 7.13 -15.65 -1.85
N ILE A 33 6.57 -14.44 -1.92
CA ILE A 33 5.31 -14.15 -2.62
C ILE A 33 5.68 -13.47 -3.94
N GLU A 34 5.47 -14.18 -5.04
CA GLU A 34 5.66 -13.66 -6.39
C GLU A 34 4.62 -12.59 -6.71
N LYS A 35 3.35 -12.82 -6.35
CA LYS A 35 2.27 -11.86 -6.53
C LYS A 35 1.16 -12.15 -5.54
N GLY A 36 0.79 -11.19 -4.69
CA GLY A 36 -0.26 -11.41 -3.71
C GLY A 36 -0.61 -10.21 -2.84
N ILE A 37 -1.73 -10.34 -2.14
CA ILE A 37 -2.22 -9.35 -1.18
C ILE A 37 -2.03 -9.92 0.22
N LEU A 38 -1.41 -9.13 1.09
CA LEU A 38 -1.04 -9.52 2.45
C LEU A 38 -1.78 -8.63 3.45
N PHE A 39 -2.61 -9.25 4.28
CA PHE A 39 -3.26 -8.55 5.40
C PHE A 39 -2.58 -8.93 6.71
N TYR A 40 -1.97 -7.95 7.36
CA TYR A 40 -1.35 -8.10 8.67
C TYR A 40 -2.33 -7.65 9.77
N SER A 41 -2.86 -8.64 10.48
CA SER A 41 -3.96 -8.50 11.44
C SER A 41 -3.48 -8.60 12.89
N ASP A 42 -4.08 -7.85 13.81
CA ASP A 42 -3.94 -7.99 15.26
C ASP A 42 -5.23 -8.57 15.87
N GLU A 43 -5.19 -9.87 16.19
CA GLU A 43 -6.32 -10.59 16.80
C GLU A 43 -6.82 -9.98 18.12
N ASN A 44 -5.99 -9.17 18.80
CA ASN A 44 -6.36 -8.50 20.04
C ASN A 44 -7.13 -7.19 19.80
N ASN A 45 -7.16 -6.68 18.57
CA ASN A 45 -7.74 -5.38 18.23
C ASN A 45 -8.63 -5.42 16.98
N ILE A 46 -9.52 -6.41 16.94
CA ILE A 46 -10.49 -6.63 15.84
C ILE A 46 -11.34 -5.38 15.54
N SER A 47 -11.63 -4.56 16.56
CA SER A 47 -12.40 -3.32 16.41
C SER A 47 -11.78 -2.32 15.42
N GLU A 48 -10.47 -2.33 15.24
CA GLU A 48 -9.78 -1.42 14.31
C GLU A 48 -9.64 -2.02 12.91
N GLU A 49 -10.05 -3.28 12.73
CA GLU A 49 -9.94 -4.04 11.48
C GLU A 49 -11.23 -4.05 10.65
N ASP A 50 -12.37 -3.60 11.21
CA ASP A 50 -13.66 -3.61 10.51
C ASP A 50 -13.57 -2.97 9.11
N SER A 51 -12.92 -1.81 9.03
CA SER A 51 -12.71 -1.11 7.74
C SER A 51 -11.85 -1.91 6.76
N TYR A 52 -10.91 -2.72 7.25
CA TYR A 52 -10.05 -3.57 6.43
C TYR A 52 -10.81 -4.78 5.90
N TYR A 53 -11.60 -5.46 6.74
CA TYR A 53 -12.43 -6.58 6.29
C TYR A 53 -13.45 -6.13 5.25
N GLU A 54 -14.12 -5.00 5.47
CA GLU A 54 -15.05 -4.44 4.46
C GLU A 54 -14.32 -4.10 3.16
N ALA A 55 -13.14 -3.47 3.23
CA ALA A 55 -12.35 -3.16 2.04
C ALA A 55 -11.93 -4.43 1.29
N LEU A 56 -11.48 -5.46 2.00
CA LEU A 56 -11.05 -6.73 1.41
C LEU A 56 -12.19 -7.46 0.68
N ILE A 57 -13.40 -7.44 1.23
CA ILE A 57 -14.59 -8.00 0.58
C ILE A 57 -14.86 -7.27 -0.74
N GLU A 58 -14.88 -5.93 -0.71
CA GLU A 58 -15.17 -5.11 -1.89
C GLU A 58 -14.08 -5.22 -2.96
N LEU A 59 -12.81 -5.28 -2.55
CA LEU A 59 -11.68 -5.49 -3.45
C LEU A 59 -11.71 -6.89 -4.07
N LYS A 60 -12.06 -7.93 -3.31
CA LYS A 60 -12.19 -9.29 -3.83
C LYS A 60 -13.33 -9.42 -4.83
N ASP A 61 -14.46 -8.78 -4.58
CA ASP A 61 -15.59 -8.77 -5.51
C ASP A 61 -15.26 -8.01 -6.81
N THR A 62 -14.46 -6.95 -6.71
CA THR A 62 -14.07 -6.11 -7.86
C THR A 62 -12.91 -6.72 -8.67
N TYR A 63 -11.94 -7.33 -7.99
CA TYR A 63 -10.69 -7.85 -8.55
C TYR A 63 -10.46 -9.33 -8.22
N PRO A 64 -11.40 -10.23 -8.55
CA PRO A 64 -11.36 -11.63 -8.09
C PRO A 64 -10.11 -12.38 -8.55
N SER A 65 -9.60 -12.10 -9.76
CA SER A 65 -8.37 -12.70 -10.29
C SER A 65 -7.12 -12.31 -9.50
N GLN A 66 -7.07 -11.08 -8.98
CA GLN A 66 -5.94 -10.56 -8.21
C GLN A 66 -5.89 -11.12 -6.78
N PHE A 67 -7.02 -11.68 -6.31
CA PHE A 67 -7.15 -12.28 -4.98
C PHE A 67 -6.92 -13.80 -4.97
N GLU A 68 -6.43 -14.39 -6.07
CA GLU A 68 -6.05 -15.82 -6.10
C GLU A 68 -4.98 -16.16 -5.07
N ASN A 69 -4.03 -15.25 -4.85
CA ASN A 69 -2.96 -15.35 -3.85
C ASN A 69 -3.12 -14.30 -2.76
N TYR A 70 -4.17 -14.42 -1.96
CA TYR A 70 -4.40 -13.59 -0.78
C TYR A 70 -4.01 -14.33 0.51
N VAL A 71 -3.23 -13.67 1.37
CA VAL A 71 -2.72 -14.23 2.62
C VAL A 71 -3.05 -13.31 3.79
N ILE A 72 -3.66 -13.87 4.82
CA ILE A 72 -3.79 -13.21 6.12
C ILE A 72 -2.66 -13.69 7.02
N VAL A 73 -1.90 -12.75 7.56
CA VAL A 73 -0.87 -13.03 8.55
C VAL A 73 -1.30 -12.40 9.87
N ALA A 74 -1.54 -13.25 10.86
CA ALA A 74 -1.77 -12.77 12.22
C ALA A 74 -0.49 -12.23 12.83
N LYS A 75 -0.64 -11.25 13.73
CA LYS A 75 0.42 -10.74 14.60
C LYS A 75 0.94 -11.85 15.50
N ASN A 76 1.92 -12.58 15.02
CA ASN A 76 2.61 -13.62 15.75
C ASN A 76 4.14 -13.43 15.63
N LYS A 77 4.88 -14.09 16.53
CA LYS A 77 6.34 -13.99 16.56
C LYS A 77 7.02 -14.64 15.35
N ASP A 78 6.35 -15.57 14.68
CA ASP A 78 6.94 -16.37 13.61
C ASP A 78 7.12 -15.56 12.32
N HIS A 79 6.27 -14.55 12.10
CA HIS A 79 6.35 -13.67 10.92
C HIS A 79 6.77 -12.23 11.25
N ALA A 80 6.99 -11.88 12.52
CA ALA A 80 7.30 -10.51 12.95
C ALA A 80 8.52 -9.88 12.23
N SER A 81 9.53 -10.70 11.87
CA SER A 81 10.69 -10.22 11.11
C SER A 81 10.35 -9.72 9.71
N ALA A 82 9.36 -10.34 9.05
CA ALA A 82 8.91 -9.95 7.72
C ALA A 82 8.17 -8.60 7.72
N PHE A 83 7.63 -8.18 8.87
CA PHE A 83 6.84 -6.96 9.03
C PHE A 83 7.54 -5.88 9.87
N THR A 84 8.83 -6.03 10.17
CA THR A 84 9.57 -5.07 11.02
C THR A 84 9.55 -3.65 10.45
N PHE A 85 9.46 -3.50 9.12
CA PHE A 85 9.34 -2.20 8.44
C PHE A 85 8.02 -1.46 8.75
N LEU A 86 7.02 -2.14 9.32
CA LEU A 86 5.77 -1.54 9.80
C LEU A 86 5.89 -0.91 11.19
N ASN A 87 7.05 -1.03 11.86
CA ASN A 87 7.32 -0.45 13.19
C ASN A 87 6.21 -0.75 14.22
N ASP A 88 5.73 -2.00 14.26
CA ASP A 88 4.61 -2.43 15.12
C ASP A 88 3.31 -1.64 14.94
N THR A 89 3.07 -1.10 13.73
CA THR A 89 1.80 -0.45 13.40
C THR A 89 0.83 -1.46 12.80
N TYR A 90 -0.39 -1.48 13.36
CA TYR A 90 -1.48 -2.39 12.98
C TYR A 90 -2.80 -1.63 12.90
N PRO A 91 -3.80 -2.18 12.21
CA PRO A 91 -3.68 -3.22 11.17
C PRO A 91 -2.93 -2.71 9.92
N ALA A 92 -2.52 -3.61 9.02
CA ALA A 92 -1.88 -3.22 7.76
C ALA A 92 -2.29 -4.09 6.57
N LEU A 93 -2.47 -3.47 5.41
CA LEU A 93 -2.75 -4.13 4.15
C LEU A 93 -1.65 -3.80 3.14
N LEU A 94 -1.09 -4.83 2.53
CA LEU A 94 0.05 -4.74 1.62
C LEU A 94 -0.30 -5.42 0.29
N VAL A 95 0.17 -4.84 -0.80
CA VAL A 95 0.21 -5.48 -2.12
C VAL A 95 1.67 -5.77 -2.44
N VAL A 96 1.97 -7.03 -2.77
CA VAL A 96 3.33 -7.52 -3.00
C VAL A 96 3.45 -8.09 -4.40
N GLU A 97 4.48 -7.65 -5.12
CA GLU A 97 4.86 -8.17 -6.44
C GLU A 97 6.37 -8.36 -6.46
N ASP A 98 6.83 -9.51 -6.97
CA ASP A 98 8.26 -9.87 -7.04
C ASP A 98 9.00 -9.72 -5.70
N ASN A 99 8.33 -10.11 -4.59
CA ASN A 99 8.78 -9.93 -3.21
C ASN A 99 8.95 -8.47 -2.73
N GLU A 100 8.50 -7.47 -3.49
CA GLU A 100 8.51 -6.06 -3.12
C GLU A 100 7.11 -5.56 -2.76
N VAL A 101 7.02 -4.74 -1.71
CA VAL A 101 5.76 -4.07 -1.34
C VAL A 101 5.53 -2.89 -2.27
N ILE A 102 4.63 -3.03 -3.24
CA ILE A 102 4.29 -1.98 -4.21
C ILE A 102 3.24 -1.00 -3.68
N CYS A 103 2.45 -1.42 -2.69
CA CYS A 103 1.49 -0.57 -2.01
C CYS A 103 1.32 -1.02 -0.56
N LYS A 104 1.19 -0.06 0.36
CA LYS A 104 0.90 -0.32 1.77
C LYS A 104 -0.09 0.69 2.33
N VAL A 105 -0.96 0.19 3.19
CA VAL A 105 -1.93 0.95 3.96
C VAL A 105 -1.85 0.47 5.39
N VAL A 106 -1.75 1.38 6.34
CA VAL A 106 -1.40 1.04 7.73
C VAL A 106 -2.20 1.89 8.71
N GLY A 107 -2.67 1.27 9.80
CA GLY A 107 -3.33 1.91 10.93
C GLY A 107 -4.86 1.93 10.82
N ASN A 108 -5.52 2.45 11.86
CA ASN A 108 -6.97 2.61 11.89
C ASN A 108 -7.41 3.76 10.97
N ILE A 109 -7.72 3.44 9.72
CA ILE A 109 -8.17 4.39 8.70
C ILE A 109 -9.49 3.94 8.08
N PRO A 110 -10.32 4.87 7.56
CA PRO A 110 -11.62 4.51 7.02
C PRO A 110 -11.48 3.72 5.72
N LYS A 111 -12.45 2.82 5.45
CA LYS A 111 -12.53 1.97 4.26
C LYS A 111 -12.13 2.67 2.94
N LYS A 112 -12.64 3.89 2.70
CA LYS A 112 -12.38 4.64 1.46
C LYS A 112 -10.89 4.97 1.26
N GLU A 113 -10.17 5.23 2.34
CA GLU A 113 -8.73 5.51 2.33
C GLU A 113 -7.89 4.24 2.14
N ILE A 114 -8.48 3.06 2.36
CA ILE A 114 -7.90 1.75 2.01
C ILE A 114 -8.17 1.42 0.54
N LEU A 115 -9.43 1.54 0.10
CA LEU A 115 -9.85 1.18 -1.25
C LEU A 115 -9.11 1.98 -2.32
N THR A 116 -9.00 3.30 -2.15
CA THR A 116 -8.41 4.17 -3.18
C THR A 116 -6.99 3.76 -3.58
N PRO A 117 -6.01 3.68 -2.66
CA PRO A 117 -4.63 3.30 -3.02
C PRO A 117 -4.53 1.84 -3.50
N ILE A 118 -5.29 0.92 -2.92
CA ILE A 118 -5.22 -0.50 -3.27
C ILE A 118 -5.84 -0.74 -4.65
N SER A 119 -7.05 -0.23 -4.92
CA SER A 119 -7.69 -0.33 -6.24
C SER A 119 -6.82 0.27 -7.34
N ASN A 120 -6.25 1.46 -7.13
CA ASN A 120 -5.32 2.07 -8.09
C ASN A 120 -4.10 1.18 -8.37
N THR A 121 -3.63 0.46 -7.35
CA THR A 121 -2.52 -0.49 -7.51
C THR A 121 -2.99 -1.70 -8.32
N LEU A 122 -4.10 -2.33 -7.93
CA LEU A 122 -4.67 -3.52 -8.58
C LEU A 122 -5.10 -3.28 -10.05
N GLU A 123 -5.53 -2.07 -10.40
CA GLU A 123 -5.87 -1.69 -11.79
C GLU A 123 -4.64 -1.66 -12.70
N ASN A 124 -3.49 -1.24 -12.16
CA ASN A 124 -2.23 -1.22 -12.88
C ASN A 124 -1.46 -2.54 -12.78
N TRP A 125 -1.99 -3.49 -12.00
CA TRP A 125 -1.42 -4.80 -11.72
C TRP A 125 -1.77 -5.77 -12.85
N LYS A 126 -0.98 -5.73 -13.94
CA LYS A 126 -1.13 -6.62 -15.10
C LYS A 126 -0.28 -7.87 -14.99
#